data_AF-A0A7W6FVZ9-F1
#
_entry.id   AF-A0A7W6FVZ9-F1
#
_cell.length_a   1.000
_cell.length_b   1.000
_cell.length_c   1.000
_cell.angle_alpha   90.00
_cell.angle_beta   90.00
_cell.angle_gamma   90.00
#
_symmetry.space_group_name_H-M   'P 1'
#
loop_
_entity.id
_entity.type
_entity.pdbx_description
1 polymer ?
#
loop_
_entity_poly.entity_id
_entity_poly.type
_entity_poly.pdbx_seq_one_letter_code
_entity_poly.pdbx_strand_id
1 'polypeptide(L)'
;MLPFSNLLGTIPINTADGGHIVYETPGTYQWICPAGVFTVALLAVAGGAAYLASQSGGGGGELRWKNRVRVEPGQAYDVVVGAAGGVTSFSFAGQTLLLANPGVGTVGGSGGIGDGGGNGGTGGPTNAGGQGGGGAGGYSGPGGNGGSTSVAATAGQGGGGGGAGGASGSGSSGGGGVGKWGEGPSGAAGPSGTAGNPGIGGSYGQSGQQLSTGGSTTDQGGFYGGGGARHGRGGKGVLRIVWGKGQDNGGRAFPSSLVDSAEGHQGNATALYSLSDASGNTGTSESNIPALYDGDRSQTGTPALVSTAALPVVRIRFPEGERAFFGFVFQSNVQTTWSYRIRKDGVWGSWLGTVNTSGDTIRSNAFKGDAIEFRRDNYSAFNMYEFAPFYRD
;
A
#
# COMPACT_ATOMS: atom_id res chain seq x y z
N MET A 1 -17.73 40.86 32.43
CA MET A 1 -16.78 40.44 31.39
C MET A 1 -16.56 38.94 31.55
N LEU A 2 -17.13 38.11 30.68
CA LEU A 2 -16.81 36.68 30.64
C LEU A 2 -15.46 36.52 29.93
N PRO A 3 -14.55 35.65 30.40
CA PRO A 3 -13.22 35.53 29.82
C PRO A 3 -13.29 35.04 28.36
N PHE A 4 -12.52 35.70 27.49
CA PHE A 4 -12.38 35.45 26.05
C PHE A 4 -11.78 34.07 25.70
N SER A 5 -11.55 33.19 26.67
CA SER A 5 -10.93 31.87 26.47
C SER A 5 -11.83 30.84 25.78
N ASN A 6 -13.10 31.16 25.51
CA ASN A 6 -14.04 30.26 24.83
C ASN A 6 -14.39 30.69 23.39
N LEU A 7 -13.77 31.74 22.85
CA LEU A 7 -14.14 32.29 21.52
C LEU A 7 -13.44 31.63 20.33
N LEU A 8 -12.48 30.74 20.59
CA LEU A 8 -11.98 29.79 19.59
C LEU A 8 -12.24 28.40 20.15
N GLY A 9 -13.44 27.86 19.90
CA GLY A 9 -13.80 26.53 20.36
C GLY A 9 -12.71 25.53 19.98
N THR A 10 -12.06 24.96 21.01
CA THR A 10 -11.02 23.95 20.82
C THR A 10 -11.59 22.87 19.92
N ILE A 11 -10.99 22.66 18.75
CA ILE A 11 -11.41 21.59 17.84
C ILE A 11 -11.28 20.28 18.64
N PRO A 12 -12.37 19.49 18.78
CA PRO A 12 -12.26 18.21 19.46
C PRO A 12 -11.22 17.37 18.73
N ILE A 13 -10.23 16.90 19.49
CA ILE A 13 -9.08 16.17 18.96
C ILE A 13 -9.43 14.68 18.90
N ASN A 14 -8.96 13.97 17.88
CA ASN A 14 -9.05 12.51 17.91
C ASN A 14 -8.28 12.00 19.12
N THR A 15 -8.94 11.27 20.00
CA THR A 15 -8.31 10.60 21.15
C THR A 15 -8.17 9.10 20.96
N ALA A 16 -8.86 8.54 19.96
CA ALA A 16 -8.75 7.14 19.58
C ALA A 16 -7.37 6.82 18.99
N ASP A 17 -6.86 5.63 19.32
CA ASP A 17 -5.68 5.08 18.67
C ASP A 17 -5.93 4.84 17.17
N GLY A 18 -4.85 4.65 16.40
CA GLY A 18 -4.93 4.49 14.95
C GLY A 18 -5.75 3.28 14.53
N GLY A 19 -6.57 3.44 13.49
CA GLY A 19 -7.37 2.38 12.93
C GLY A 19 -7.77 2.62 11.48
N HIS A 20 -8.28 1.58 10.84
CA HIS A 20 -8.86 1.68 9.51
C HIS A 20 -9.98 0.64 9.32
N ILE A 21 -10.84 0.88 8.34
CA ILE A 21 -11.78 -0.11 7.82
C ILE A 21 -11.82 -0.02 6.29
N VAL A 22 -12.04 -1.17 5.65
CA VAL A 22 -12.15 -1.28 4.19
C VAL A 22 -13.45 -1.98 3.81
N TYR A 23 -14.18 -1.39 2.87
CA TYR A 23 -15.34 -1.96 2.23
C TYR A 23 -14.98 -2.33 0.78
N GLU A 24 -14.82 -3.63 0.52
CA GLU A 24 -14.33 -4.14 -0.78
C GLU A 24 -15.38 -4.87 -1.59
N THR A 25 -16.51 -5.20 -0.97
CA THR A 25 -17.62 -5.88 -1.62
C THR A 25 -18.61 -4.81 -2.08
N PRO A 26 -19.07 -4.84 -3.34
CA PRO A 26 -20.09 -3.92 -3.80
C PRO A 26 -21.37 -4.01 -2.97
N GLY A 27 -21.95 -2.86 -2.62
CA GLY A 27 -23.14 -2.80 -1.78
C GLY A 27 -23.25 -1.48 -1.03
N THR A 28 -24.30 -1.39 -0.21
CA THR A 28 -24.56 -0.26 0.69
C THR A 28 -24.33 -0.70 2.13
N TYR A 29 -23.60 0.11 2.88
CA TYR A 29 -23.23 -0.13 4.27
C TYR A 29 -23.48 1.11 5.12
N GLN A 30 -23.46 0.91 6.43
CA GLN A 30 -23.30 2.00 7.39
C GLN A 30 -21.97 1.86 8.13
N TRP A 31 -21.27 2.97 8.28
CA TRP A 31 -20.13 3.10 9.19
C TRP A 31 -20.55 3.92 10.39
N ILE A 32 -20.40 3.35 11.59
CA ILE A 32 -20.63 4.08 12.85
C ILE A 32 -19.28 4.62 13.31
N CYS A 33 -19.19 5.94 13.45
CA CYS A 33 -17.96 6.59 13.88
C CYS A 33 -17.56 6.10 15.30
N PRO A 34 -16.33 5.59 15.51
CA PRO A 34 -15.89 5.17 16.82
C PRO A 34 -15.84 6.30 17.85
N ALA A 35 -15.94 5.94 19.13
CA ALA A 35 -15.72 6.88 20.22
C ALA A 35 -14.35 7.57 20.11
N GLY A 36 -14.29 8.88 20.33
CA GLY A 36 -13.04 9.65 20.29
C GLY A 36 -12.49 9.91 18.88
N VAL A 37 -13.23 9.61 17.81
CA VAL A 37 -12.89 9.96 16.43
C VAL A 37 -13.75 11.13 15.97
N PHE A 38 -13.10 12.23 15.62
CA PHE A 38 -13.71 13.48 15.15
C PHE A 38 -13.26 13.87 13.73
N THR A 39 -12.21 13.21 13.22
CA THR A 39 -11.68 13.42 11.88
C THR A 39 -11.22 12.09 11.26
N VAL A 40 -11.42 11.94 9.95
CA VAL A 40 -10.97 10.77 9.17
C VAL A 40 -10.33 11.18 7.84
N ALA A 41 -9.55 10.27 7.28
CA ALA A 41 -9.13 10.29 5.88
C ALA A 41 -9.92 9.21 5.11
N LEU A 42 -10.43 9.58 3.95
CA LEU A 42 -11.28 8.73 3.11
C LEU A 42 -10.62 8.49 1.76
N LEU A 43 -10.78 7.29 1.22
CA LEU A 43 -10.42 6.92 -0.15
C LEU A 43 -11.55 6.11 -0.77
N ALA A 44 -11.87 6.42 -2.02
CA ALA A 44 -12.86 5.73 -2.83
C ALA A 44 -12.29 5.46 -4.22
N VAL A 45 -12.44 4.22 -4.68
CA VAL A 45 -12.25 3.84 -6.08
C VAL A 45 -13.61 3.41 -6.61
N ALA A 46 -14.01 3.91 -7.77
CA ALA A 46 -15.25 3.51 -8.43
C ALA A 46 -15.05 2.31 -9.36
N GLY A 47 -16.14 1.69 -9.80
CA GLY A 47 -16.06 0.61 -10.78
C GLY A 47 -15.63 1.08 -12.17
N GLY A 48 -14.85 0.25 -12.86
CA GLY A 48 -14.59 0.44 -14.29
C GLY A 48 -15.80 -0.01 -15.13
N ALA A 49 -15.94 0.54 -16.34
CA ALA A 49 -16.97 0.12 -17.27
C ALA A 49 -16.68 -1.27 -17.85
N ALA A 50 -17.74 -1.97 -18.23
CA ALA A 50 -17.66 -3.13 -19.10
C ALA A 50 -17.64 -2.70 -20.58
N TYR A 51 -17.36 -3.68 -21.44
CA TYR A 51 -17.54 -3.57 -22.88
C TYR A 51 -18.97 -3.16 -23.26
N LEU A 52 -19.09 -2.25 -24.23
CA LEU A 52 -20.36 -1.97 -24.93
C LEU A 52 -20.38 -2.70 -26.26
N ALA A 53 -21.58 -3.15 -26.69
CA ALA A 53 -21.81 -3.95 -27.90
C ALA A 53 -21.16 -3.39 -29.20
N SER A 54 -20.77 -2.11 -29.22
CA SER A 54 -20.11 -1.39 -30.30
C SER A 54 -18.59 -1.61 -30.45
N GLN A 55 -18.03 -2.69 -29.92
CA GLN A 55 -16.61 -3.04 -30.09
C GLN A 55 -15.63 -2.05 -29.46
N SER A 56 -15.77 -1.72 -28.17
CA SER A 56 -14.80 -0.86 -27.48
C SER A 56 -14.46 -1.30 -26.07
N GLY A 57 -13.23 -1.00 -25.66
CA GLY A 57 -12.79 -1.23 -24.29
C GLY A 57 -13.57 -0.35 -23.32
N GLY A 58 -13.82 -0.85 -22.12
CA GLY A 58 -14.41 -0.08 -21.04
C GLY A 58 -13.44 0.97 -20.51
N GLY A 59 -13.94 2.15 -20.15
CA GLY A 59 -13.19 3.15 -19.39
C GLY A 59 -12.97 2.71 -17.94
N GLY A 60 -11.87 3.17 -17.34
CA GLY A 60 -11.57 2.94 -15.93
C GLY A 60 -12.43 3.80 -15.00
N GLY A 61 -12.57 3.38 -13.74
CA GLY A 61 -13.18 4.16 -12.67
C GLY A 61 -12.20 5.17 -12.07
N GLU A 62 -12.74 6.21 -11.42
CA GLU A 62 -11.95 7.19 -10.67
C GLU A 62 -11.37 6.59 -9.39
N LEU A 63 -10.28 7.22 -8.92
CA LEU A 63 -9.89 7.22 -7.52
C LEU A 63 -10.03 8.64 -6.98
N ARG A 64 -10.68 8.78 -5.83
CA ARG A 64 -10.78 10.04 -5.08
C ARG A 64 -10.41 9.80 -3.62
N TRP A 65 -9.76 10.78 -3.01
CA TRP A 65 -9.50 10.78 -1.58
C TRP A 65 -9.77 12.15 -0.99
N LYS A 66 -10.04 12.19 0.32
CA LYS A 66 -10.30 13.41 1.08
C LYS A 66 -9.76 13.26 2.49
N ASN A 67 -8.98 14.23 2.95
CA ASN A 67 -8.38 14.20 4.28
C ASN A 67 -9.12 15.13 5.24
N ARG A 68 -8.91 14.92 6.55
CA ARG A 68 -9.46 15.77 7.62
C ARG A 68 -10.98 15.96 7.50
N VAL A 69 -11.70 14.92 7.07
CA VAL A 69 -13.16 14.94 7.00
C VAL A 69 -13.70 14.88 8.42
N ARG A 70 -14.45 15.90 8.83
CA ARG A 70 -15.08 15.95 10.15
C ARG A 70 -16.16 14.88 10.27
N VAL A 71 -16.13 14.17 11.38
CA VAL A 71 -17.12 13.17 11.75
C VAL A 71 -17.48 13.33 13.23
N GLU A 72 -18.63 12.79 13.64
CA GLU A 72 -19.07 12.85 15.04
C GLU A 72 -19.08 11.43 15.64
N PRO A 73 -18.47 11.22 16.82
CA PRO A 73 -18.51 9.91 17.49
C PRO A 73 -19.94 9.37 17.66
N GLY A 74 -20.15 8.10 17.34
CA GLY A 74 -21.44 7.42 17.40
C GLY A 74 -22.38 7.75 16.22
N GLN A 75 -22.05 8.71 15.36
CA GLN A 75 -22.85 9.02 14.19
C GLN A 75 -22.68 7.96 13.10
N ALA A 76 -23.80 7.57 12.49
CA ALA A 76 -23.82 6.69 11.32
C ALA A 76 -23.65 7.48 10.02
N TYR A 77 -22.79 6.97 9.13
CA TYR A 77 -22.50 7.49 7.81
C TYR A 77 -22.82 6.43 6.75
N ASP A 78 -23.36 6.87 5.62
CA ASP A 78 -23.69 6.00 4.50
C ASP A 78 -22.44 5.75 3.66
N VAL A 79 -22.21 4.47 3.34
CA VAL A 79 -21.10 4.00 2.53
C VAL A 79 -21.67 3.22 1.35
N VAL A 80 -21.31 3.63 0.13
CA VAL A 80 -21.66 2.89 -1.09
C VAL A 80 -20.37 2.44 -1.76
N VAL A 81 -20.29 1.15 -2.08
CA VAL A 81 -19.21 0.57 -2.88
C VAL A 81 -19.77 0.10 -4.21
N GLY A 82 -19.25 0.66 -5.29
CA GLY A 82 -19.71 0.37 -6.64
C GLY A 82 -19.33 -1.04 -7.10
N ALA A 83 -20.23 -1.70 -7.82
CA ALA A 83 -19.85 -2.81 -8.69
C ALA A 83 -19.12 -2.28 -9.94
N ALA A 84 -18.81 -3.13 -10.91
CA ALA A 84 -18.39 -2.66 -12.23
C ALA A 84 -19.41 -1.65 -12.79
N GLY A 85 -18.94 -0.49 -13.26
CA GLY A 85 -19.78 0.63 -13.70
C GLY A 85 -20.55 1.36 -12.58
N GLY A 86 -20.28 1.05 -11.31
CA GLY A 86 -20.94 1.65 -10.15
C GLY A 86 -20.12 2.72 -9.45
N VAL A 87 -20.81 3.73 -8.91
CA VAL A 87 -20.23 4.77 -8.05
C VAL A 87 -19.76 4.22 -6.71
N THR A 88 -18.75 4.84 -6.12
CA THR A 88 -18.34 4.60 -4.74
C THR A 88 -18.38 5.93 -3.98
N SER A 89 -19.06 5.99 -2.84
CA SER A 89 -19.26 7.24 -2.10
C SER A 89 -19.32 7.08 -0.59
N PHE A 90 -19.04 8.19 0.09
CA PHE A 90 -19.23 8.38 1.53
C PHE A 90 -20.11 9.61 1.75
N SER A 91 -21.21 9.45 2.49
CA SER A 91 -22.20 10.52 2.68
C SER A 91 -22.79 10.54 4.09
N PHE A 92 -23.37 11.69 4.44
CA PHE A 92 -24.10 11.87 5.68
C PHE A 92 -25.32 12.75 5.44
N ALA A 93 -26.49 12.32 5.92
CA ALA A 93 -27.74 13.09 5.84
C ALA A 93 -28.04 13.63 4.41
N GLY A 94 -27.77 12.82 3.38
CA GLY A 94 -27.95 13.18 1.97
C GLY A 94 -26.85 14.05 1.37
N GLN A 95 -25.86 14.51 2.15
CA GLN A 95 -24.70 15.21 1.63
C GLN A 95 -23.55 14.26 1.30
N THR A 96 -23.03 14.34 0.09
CA THR A 96 -21.88 13.53 -0.34
C THR A 96 -20.58 14.21 0.06
N LEU A 97 -19.77 13.52 0.87
CA LEU A 97 -18.51 14.03 1.41
C LEU A 97 -17.31 13.59 0.56
N LEU A 98 -17.40 12.40 -0.06
CA LEU A 98 -16.47 11.85 -1.03
C LEU A 98 -17.24 11.07 -2.10
N LEU A 99 -16.87 11.24 -3.38
CA LEU A 99 -17.49 10.54 -4.51
C LEU A 99 -16.42 10.19 -5.54
N ALA A 100 -16.30 8.92 -5.88
CA ALA A 100 -15.60 8.46 -7.08
C ALA A 100 -16.64 8.01 -8.12
N ASN A 101 -16.54 8.55 -9.33
CA ASN A 101 -17.42 8.19 -10.45
C ASN A 101 -16.88 7.01 -11.26
N PRO A 102 -17.76 6.12 -11.76
CA PRO A 102 -17.35 4.97 -12.54
C PRO A 102 -16.93 5.37 -13.95
N GLY A 103 -16.24 4.46 -14.63
CA GLY A 103 -16.17 4.51 -16.08
C GLY A 103 -17.55 4.27 -16.69
N VAL A 104 -17.84 4.92 -17.83
CA VAL A 104 -19.09 4.76 -18.57
C VAL A 104 -18.79 4.51 -20.04
N GLY A 105 -19.08 3.30 -20.53
CA GLY A 105 -18.69 2.90 -21.87
C GLY A 105 -17.19 3.01 -22.05
N THR A 106 -16.73 3.78 -23.04
CA THR A 106 -15.29 4.03 -23.27
C THR A 106 -14.73 5.18 -22.44
N VAL A 107 -15.58 5.96 -21.79
CA VAL A 107 -15.17 7.15 -21.07
C VAL A 107 -14.72 6.75 -19.67
N GLY A 108 -13.51 7.17 -19.29
CA GLY A 108 -13.05 7.02 -17.92
C GLY A 108 -13.86 7.88 -16.97
N GLY A 109 -14.00 7.46 -15.72
CA GLY A 109 -14.72 8.25 -14.71
C GLY A 109 -14.12 9.65 -14.55
N SER A 110 -14.97 10.66 -14.39
CA SER A 110 -14.58 12.06 -14.20
C SER A 110 -15.56 12.81 -13.29
N GLY A 111 -15.13 13.95 -12.71
CA GLY A 111 -15.99 14.87 -11.95
C GLY A 111 -16.32 14.46 -10.51
N GLY A 112 -15.59 13.51 -9.92
CA GLY A 112 -15.78 13.11 -8.52
C GLY A 112 -15.51 14.22 -7.49
N ILE A 113 -15.87 13.95 -6.24
CA ILE A 113 -15.71 14.84 -5.08
C ILE A 113 -14.57 14.31 -4.21
N GLY A 114 -13.56 15.14 -3.95
CA GLY A 114 -12.41 14.83 -3.09
C GLY A 114 -11.39 15.98 -3.09
N ASP A 115 -10.36 15.87 -2.25
CA ASP A 115 -9.23 16.80 -2.24
C ASP A 115 -8.21 16.47 -3.33
N GLY A 116 -8.20 15.21 -3.80
CA GLY A 116 -7.29 14.73 -4.83
C GLY A 116 -7.75 13.42 -5.47
N GLY A 117 -6.80 12.75 -6.13
CA GLY A 117 -7.07 11.57 -6.95
C GLY A 117 -7.20 11.89 -8.44
N GLY A 118 -7.40 10.84 -9.24
CA GLY A 118 -7.35 10.89 -10.69
C GLY A 118 -8.55 10.27 -11.38
N ASN A 119 -8.78 10.75 -12.61
CA ASN A 119 -9.78 10.21 -13.51
C ASN A 119 -9.36 8.81 -14.00
N GLY A 120 -10.34 7.97 -14.32
CA GLY A 120 -10.04 6.73 -15.05
C GLY A 120 -9.54 7.01 -16.47
N GLY A 121 -8.77 6.09 -17.03
CA GLY A 121 -8.38 6.13 -18.43
C GLY A 121 -9.53 5.76 -19.35
N THR A 122 -9.55 6.30 -20.57
CA THR A 122 -10.54 5.91 -21.58
C THR A 122 -10.23 4.50 -22.11
N GLY A 123 -11.24 3.74 -22.49
CA GLY A 123 -11.04 2.51 -23.24
C GLY A 123 -10.60 2.77 -24.69
N GLY A 124 -10.07 1.73 -25.34
CA GLY A 124 -9.57 1.81 -26.71
C GLY A 124 -10.65 2.16 -27.75
N PRO A 125 -10.30 2.93 -28.80
CA PRO A 125 -11.26 3.44 -29.78
C PRO A 125 -11.92 2.33 -30.61
N THR A 126 -13.19 2.56 -30.98
CA THR A 126 -14.11 1.60 -31.63
C THR A 126 -13.67 1.11 -33.02
N ASN A 127 -12.81 1.85 -33.73
CA ASN A 127 -12.72 1.74 -35.19
C ASN A 127 -11.61 0.78 -35.71
N ALA A 128 -10.87 0.10 -34.84
CA ALA A 128 -9.58 -0.51 -35.22
C ALA A 128 -9.44 -2.02 -34.92
N GLY A 129 -10.49 -2.70 -34.44
CA GLY A 129 -10.37 -4.10 -33.97
C GLY A 129 -9.55 -4.23 -32.68
N GLY A 130 -9.90 -5.22 -31.84
CA GLY A 130 -9.34 -5.51 -30.52
C GLY A 130 -8.98 -4.31 -29.65
N GLN A 131 -9.87 -3.95 -28.72
CA GLN A 131 -9.78 -2.71 -27.95
C GLN A 131 -9.43 -2.99 -26.50
N GLY A 132 -8.34 -2.40 -26.01
CA GLY A 132 -7.93 -2.54 -24.61
C GLY A 132 -8.81 -1.70 -23.67
N GLY A 133 -9.02 -2.18 -22.45
CA GLY A 133 -9.66 -1.41 -21.38
C GLY A 133 -8.77 -0.27 -20.87
N GLY A 134 -9.38 0.81 -20.40
CA GLY A 134 -8.70 1.92 -19.72
C GLY A 134 -8.31 1.54 -18.29
N GLY A 135 -7.20 2.07 -17.80
CA GLY A 135 -6.73 1.85 -16.42
C GLY A 135 -7.50 2.68 -15.40
N ALA A 136 -7.49 2.25 -14.13
CA ALA A 136 -8.07 2.99 -13.01
C ALA A 136 -7.32 4.30 -12.73
N GLY A 137 -8.03 5.31 -12.22
CA GLY A 137 -7.43 6.55 -11.74
C GLY A 137 -6.45 6.35 -10.59
N GLY A 138 -5.41 7.18 -10.54
CA GLY A 138 -4.38 7.17 -9.49
C GLY A 138 -4.66 8.13 -8.33
N TYR A 139 -3.74 8.16 -7.38
CA TYR A 139 -3.75 9.05 -6.22
C TYR A 139 -3.46 10.51 -6.57
N SER A 140 -2.65 10.76 -7.59
CA SER A 140 -2.24 12.10 -8.02
C SER A 140 -2.31 12.31 -9.55
N GLY A 141 -2.81 11.32 -10.30
CA GLY A 141 -2.85 11.38 -11.76
C GLY A 141 -3.85 10.41 -12.38
N PRO A 142 -4.14 10.55 -13.69
CA PRO A 142 -5.12 9.72 -14.38
C PRO A 142 -4.67 8.27 -14.59
N GLY A 143 -5.63 7.40 -14.84
CA GLY A 143 -5.39 6.07 -15.40
C GLY A 143 -4.96 6.12 -16.86
N GLY A 144 -4.29 5.06 -17.32
CA GLY A 144 -3.81 4.94 -18.69
C GLY A 144 -4.93 4.64 -19.68
N ASN A 145 -4.87 5.23 -20.87
CA ASN A 145 -5.86 4.97 -21.91
C ASN A 145 -5.59 3.62 -22.59
N GLY A 146 -6.65 2.86 -22.82
CA GLY A 146 -6.61 1.63 -23.60
C GLY A 146 -6.24 1.91 -25.06
N GLY A 147 -5.47 1.01 -25.65
CA GLY A 147 -5.02 1.05 -27.04
C GLY A 147 -5.95 0.28 -27.98
N SER A 148 -5.57 0.32 -29.25
CA SER A 148 -6.13 -0.49 -30.34
C SER A 148 -4.99 -1.09 -31.17
N THR A 149 -5.30 -1.73 -32.31
CA THR A 149 -4.27 -2.16 -33.27
C THR A 149 -3.43 -1.02 -33.84
N SER A 150 -3.97 0.20 -33.89
CA SER A 150 -3.35 1.37 -34.51
C SER A 150 -2.99 2.48 -33.51
N VAL A 151 -3.37 2.32 -32.25
CA VAL A 151 -3.14 3.30 -31.19
C VAL A 151 -2.50 2.59 -30.00
N ALA A 152 -1.32 3.05 -29.59
CA ALA A 152 -0.66 2.52 -28.40
C ALA A 152 -1.47 2.87 -27.14
N ALA A 153 -1.54 1.92 -26.19
CA ALA A 153 -2.05 2.22 -24.86
C ALA A 153 -1.06 3.12 -24.10
N THR A 154 -1.54 3.81 -23.07
CA THR A 154 -0.68 4.65 -22.22
C THR A 154 -0.56 4.08 -20.82
N ALA A 155 0.56 4.41 -20.16
CA ALA A 155 0.73 4.11 -18.74
C ALA A 155 -0.20 4.99 -17.90
N GLY A 156 -0.51 4.54 -16.69
CA GLY A 156 -1.15 5.37 -15.68
C GLY A 156 -0.18 6.40 -15.11
N GLN A 157 -0.70 7.33 -14.31
CA GLN A 157 0.07 8.34 -13.60
C GLN A 157 -0.35 8.38 -12.13
N GLY A 158 0.53 8.84 -11.24
CA GLY A 158 0.22 9.02 -9.82
C GLY A 158 -0.24 7.75 -9.11
N GLY A 159 0.32 6.59 -9.49
CA GLY A 159 -0.10 5.28 -8.98
C GLY A 159 -1.32 4.68 -9.67
N GLY A 160 -1.85 5.32 -10.72
CA GLY A 160 -2.97 4.80 -11.51
C GLY A 160 -2.62 3.56 -12.32
N GLY A 161 -3.63 2.79 -12.72
CA GLY A 161 -3.46 1.60 -13.55
C GLY A 161 -3.14 1.96 -15.01
N GLY A 162 -2.37 1.12 -15.70
CA GLY A 162 -2.07 1.29 -17.13
C GLY A 162 -3.25 0.87 -18.02
N GLY A 163 -3.35 1.45 -19.21
CA GLY A 163 -4.30 0.99 -20.22
C GLY A 163 -3.83 -0.30 -20.89
N ALA A 164 -4.76 -1.16 -21.31
CA ALA A 164 -4.42 -2.37 -22.07
C ALA A 164 -4.15 -2.09 -23.54
N GLY A 165 -3.29 -2.88 -24.16
CA GLY A 165 -3.05 -2.86 -25.60
C GLY A 165 -4.22 -3.47 -26.38
N GLY A 166 -4.36 -3.03 -27.63
CA GLY A 166 -5.27 -3.66 -28.59
C GLY A 166 -4.58 -4.74 -29.43
N ALA A 167 -5.36 -5.69 -29.95
CA ALA A 167 -4.89 -6.75 -30.83
C ALA A 167 -5.71 -6.87 -32.11
N SER A 168 -5.10 -7.39 -33.18
CA SER A 168 -5.85 -7.71 -34.40
C SER A 168 -6.82 -8.88 -34.13
N GLY A 169 -8.02 -8.82 -34.72
CA GLY A 169 -9.05 -9.84 -34.52
C GLY A 169 -9.84 -9.67 -33.20
N SER A 170 -10.04 -10.78 -32.48
CA SER A 170 -10.85 -10.83 -31.25
C SER A 170 -10.06 -10.55 -29.95
N GLY A 171 -8.75 -10.32 -30.04
CA GLY A 171 -7.87 -10.08 -28.90
C GLY A 171 -8.09 -8.73 -28.22
N SER A 172 -8.54 -8.72 -26.97
CA SER A 172 -8.61 -7.52 -26.13
C SER A 172 -8.32 -7.87 -24.69
N SER A 173 -7.76 -6.94 -23.93
CA SER A 173 -7.43 -7.18 -22.52
C SER A 173 -7.88 -6.03 -21.63
N GLY A 174 -8.11 -6.32 -20.35
CA GLY A 174 -8.59 -5.34 -19.38
C GLY A 174 -7.50 -4.32 -19.01
N GLY A 175 -7.89 -3.10 -18.69
CA GLY A 175 -6.98 -2.09 -18.12
C GLY A 175 -6.58 -2.45 -16.69
N GLY A 176 -5.43 -1.97 -16.24
CA GLY A 176 -4.92 -2.20 -14.89
C GLY A 176 -5.75 -1.47 -13.83
N GLY A 177 -5.79 -2.04 -12.62
CA GLY A 177 -6.43 -1.44 -11.45
C GLY A 177 -5.47 -0.56 -10.64
N VAL A 178 -5.99 0.01 -9.56
CA VAL A 178 -5.24 0.81 -8.57
C VAL A 178 -5.31 0.16 -7.18
N GLY A 179 -4.28 0.35 -6.36
CA GLY A 179 -4.27 -0.08 -4.97
C GLY A 179 -5.05 0.86 -4.04
N LYS A 180 -5.37 0.37 -2.84
CA LYS A 180 -6.06 1.13 -1.77
C LYS A 180 -5.13 1.60 -0.63
N TRP A 181 -3.85 1.25 -0.72
CA TRP A 181 -2.87 1.37 0.35
C TRP A 181 -1.92 2.56 0.22
N GLY A 182 -2.26 3.53 -0.62
CA GLY A 182 -1.45 4.72 -0.86
C GLY A 182 -0.81 4.71 -2.24
N GLU A 183 -0.30 5.89 -2.61
CA GLU A 183 0.41 6.10 -3.86
C GLU A 183 1.70 5.29 -3.90
N GLY A 184 2.01 4.78 -5.09
CA GLY A 184 3.28 4.16 -5.39
C GLY A 184 3.48 4.16 -6.91
N PRO A 185 4.25 3.21 -7.45
CA PRO A 185 4.51 3.14 -8.88
C PRO A 185 3.22 3.11 -9.70
N SER A 186 3.25 3.77 -10.85
CA SER A 186 2.13 3.75 -11.81
C SER A 186 2.16 2.47 -12.64
N GLY A 187 1.00 2.02 -13.06
CA GLY A 187 0.84 0.85 -13.91
C GLY A 187 1.32 1.12 -15.33
N ALA A 188 2.16 0.22 -15.85
CA ALA A 188 2.64 0.27 -17.23
C ALA A 188 1.51 -0.01 -18.26
N ALA A 189 1.64 0.60 -19.44
CA ALA A 189 0.78 0.32 -20.58
C ALA A 189 0.94 -1.14 -21.04
N GLY A 190 -0.16 -1.75 -21.47
CA GLY A 190 -0.11 -2.99 -22.23
C GLY A 190 0.49 -2.73 -23.62
N PRO A 191 1.57 -3.42 -24.02
CA PRO A 191 2.17 -3.23 -25.33
C PRO A 191 1.18 -3.58 -26.46
N SER A 192 1.23 -2.81 -27.55
CA SER A 192 0.47 -3.10 -28.78
C SER A 192 1.00 -4.37 -29.46
N GLY A 193 0.12 -5.20 -30.02
CA GLY A 193 0.56 -6.43 -30.72
C GLY A 193 -0.55 -7.47 -30.92
N THR A 194 -0.18 -8.62 -31.48
CA THR A 194 -1.09 -9.68 -31.99
C THR A 194 -1.89 -10.42 -30.90
N ALA A 195 -1.52 -10.29 -29.63
CA ALA A 195 -2.29 -10.80 -28.49
C ALA A 195 -2.41 -9.67 -27.47
N GLY A 196 -3.61 -9.10 -27.32
CA GLY A 196 -3.81 -7.88 -26.53
C GLY A 196 -3.22 -8.04 -25.14
N ASN A 197 -2.26 -7.20 -24.77
CA ASN A 197 -1.63 -7.29 -23.45
C ASN A 197 -2.44 -6.49 -22.43
N PRO A 198 -2.69 -7.03 -21.23
CA PRO A 198 -3.42 -6.31 -20.20
C PRO A 198 -2.64 -5.08 -19.74
N GLY A 199 -3.37 -4.08 -19.27
CA GLY A 199 -2.77 -2.97 -18.54
C GLY A 199 -2.24 -3.46 -17.20
N ILE A 200 -1.04 -3.04 -16.82
CA ILE A 200 -0.46 -3.41 -15.53
C ILE A 200 -1.11 -2.55 -14.44
N GLY A 201 -1.40 -3.15 -13.29
CA GLY A 201 -1.92 -2.42 -12.15
C GLY A 201 -0.90 -1.41 -11.61
N GLY A 202 -1.37 -0.29 -11.06
CA GLY A 202 -0.52 0.57 -10.24
C GLY A 202 -0.11 -0.13 -8.94
N SER A 203 0.60 0.57 -8.06
CA SER A 203 1.03 0.02 -6.76
C SER A 203 -0.13 -0.67 -6.03
N TYR A 204 0.06 -1.96 -5.68
CA TYR A 204 -0.95 -2.84 -5.07
C TYR A 204 -2.26 -3.05 -5.86
N GLY A 205 -2.33 -2.54 -7.09
CA GLY A 205 -3.39 -2.77 -8.05
C GLY A 205 -3.14 -4.05 -8.83
N GLN A 206 -4.20 -4.80 -9.13
CA GLN A 206 -4.09 -5.95 -10.02
C GLN A 206 -4.01 -5.49 -11.47
N SER A 207 -3.18 -6.17 -12.27
CA SER A 207 -3.24 -6.06 -13.73
C SER A 207 -4.59 -6.50 -14.25
N GLY A 208 -4.98 -5.99 -15.43
CA GLY A 208 -6.10 -6.56 -16.15
C GLY A 208 -5.84 -8.01 -16.55
N GLN A 209 -6.90 -8.72 -16.91
CA GLN A 209 -6.78 -10.08 -17.44
C GLN A 209 -6.47 -10.05 -18.93
N GLN A 210 -5.61 -10.96 -19.36
CA GLN A 210 -5.30 -11.21 -20.76
C GLN A 210 -6.35 -12.15 -21.37
N LEU A 211 -6.77 -11.90 -22.61
CA LEU A 211 -7.58 -12.87 -23.37
C LEU A 211 -6.80 -14.18 -23.56
N SER A 212 -7.33 -15.28 -23.04
CA SER A 212 -6.97 -16.63 -23.49
C SER A 212 -7.61 -16.88 -24.85
N THR A 213 -6.80 -17.25 -25.84
CA THR A 213 -7.18 -17.51 -27.24
C THR A 213 -8.39 -18.46 -27.29
N GLY A 214 -9.61 -17.92 -27.45
CA GLY A 214 -10.83 -18.74 -27.40
C GLY A 214 -12.16 -18.06 -27.04
N GLY A 215 -12.19 -16.75 -26.77
CA GLY A 215 -13.46 -16.03 -26.50
C GLY A 215 -13.98 -16.20 -25.07
N SER A 216 -13.07 -16.36 -24.10
CA SER A 216 -13.41 -16.45 -22.68
C SER A 216 -14.06 -15.16 -22.16
N THR A 217 -15.08 -15.28 -21.31
CA THR A 217 -15.80 -14.16 -20.65
C THR A 217 -15.02 -13.50 -19.51
N THR A 218 -13.70 -13.70 -19.46
CA THR A 218 -12.83 -13.40 -18.32
C THR A 218 -11.96 -12.16 -18.49
N ASP A 219 -12.15 -11.36 -19.55
CA ASP A 219 -11.33 -10.17 -19.87
C ASP A 219 -11.60 -8.98 -18.95
N GLN A 220 -11.43 -9.23 -17.65
CA GLN A 220 -11.75 -8.30 -16.59
C GLN A 220 -10.69 -7.20 -16.50
N GLY A 221 -11.16 -5.99 -16.21
CA GLY A 221 -10.27 -4.94 -15.73
C GLY A 221 -9.63 -5.34 -14.40
N GLY A 222 -8.51 -4.71 -14.06
CA GLY A 222 -7.88 -4.88 -12.76
C GLY A 222 -8.87 -4.60 -11.63
N PHE A 223 -8.72 -5.37 -10.55
CA PHE A 223 -9.76 -5.59 -9.54
C PHE A 223 -10.49 -4.35 -9.04
N TYR A 224 -9.76 -3.25 -8.81
CA TYR A 224 -10.33 -1.96 -8.45
C TYR A 224 -10.21 -0.96 -9.60
N GLY A 225 -11.36 -0.57 -10.16
CA GLY A 225 -11.48 0.49 -11.15
C GLY A 225 -10.92 0.23 -12.55
N GLY A 226 -10.31 -0.91 -12.85
CA GLY A 226 -9.82 -1.19 -14.21
C GLY A 226 -10.98 -1.33 -15.20
N GLY A 227 -10.88 -0.80 -16.41
CA GLY A 227 -11.87 -0.98 -17.48
C GLY A 227 -11.80 -2.38 -18.07
N GLY A 228 -12.95 -2.98 -18.37
CA GLY A 228 -13.03 -4.31 -19.00
C GLY A 228 -12.69 -4.28 -20.50
N ALA A 229 -12.35 -5.44 -21.06
CA ALA A 229 -12.19 -5.64 -22.51
C ALA A 229 -13.42 -6.35 -23.10
N ARG A 230 -13.36 -6.80 -24.36
CA ARG A 230 -14.47 -7.49 -25.05
C ARG A 230 -15.06 -8.58 -24.17
N HIS A 231 -16.36 -8.51 -23.92
CA HIS A 231 -17.12 -9.44 -23.06
C HIS A 231 -16.71 -9.49 -21.58
N GLY A 232 -15.70 -8.72 -21.19
CA GLY A 232 -15.22 -8.61 -19.82
C GLY A 232 -15.87 -7.47 -19.05
N ARG A 233 -15.92 -7.64 -17.72
CA ARG A 233 -16.43 -6.64 -16.79
C ARG A 233 -15.30 -5.72 -16.36
N GLY A 234 -15.60 -4.46 -16.06
CA GLY A 234 -14.66 -3.62 -15.34
C GLY A 234 -14.43 -4.14 -13.90
N GLY A 235 -13.36 -3.67 -13.29
CA GLY A 235 -13.11 -3.82 -11.86
C GLY A 235 -14.21 -3.17 -11.04
N LYS A 236 -14.37 -3.64 -9.81
CA LYS A 236 -15.30 -3.07 -8.83
C LYS A 236 -14.70 -1.84 -8.15
N GLY A 237 -15.48 -1.21 -7.29
CA GLY A 237 -15.01 -0.18 -6.38
C GLY A 237 -14.43 -0.72 -5.08
N VAL A 238 -13.86 0.19 -4.30
CA VAL A 238 -13.45 -0.03 -2.90
C VAL A 238 -13.51 1.29 -2.15
N LEU A 239 -13.90 1.25 -0.87
CA LEU A 239 -13.84 2.40 0.02
C LEU A 239 -13.00 2.08 1.25
N ARG A 240 -12.13 3.01 1.65
CA ARG A 240 -11.29 2.90 2.84
C ARG A 240 -11.44 4.14 3.70
N ILE A 241 -11.59 3.92 5.01
CA ILE A 241 -11.66 4.95 6.05
C ILE A 241 -10.48 4.73 6.99
N VAL A 242 -9.73 5.79 7.30
CA VAL A 242 -8.56 5.74 8.18
C VAL A 242 -8.67 6.82 9.25
N TRP A 243 -8.43 6.47 10.50
CA TRP A 243 -8.38 7.41 11.62
C TRP A 243 -7.14 7.22 12.50
N GLY A 244 -6.79 8.23 13.28
CA GLY A 244 -5.73 8.17 14.29
C GLY A 244 -5.72 9.35 15.25
N LYS A 245 -4.94 9.21 16.30
CA LYS A 245 -4.86 10.12 17.46
C LYS A 245 -4.26 11.48 17.11
N GLY A 246 -4.85 12.56 17.61
CA GLY A 246 -4.39 13.95 17.43
C GLY A 246 -5.21 14.76 16.44
N GLN A 247 -4.92 16.06 16.32
CA GLN A 247 -5.69 17.00 15.49
C GLN A 247 -5.58 16.72 13.98
N ASP A 248 -4.45 16.17 13.54
CA ASP A 248 -4.19 15.85 12.13
C ASP A 248 -4.41 14.38 11.80
N ASN A 249 -5.39 13.74 12.45
CA ASN A 249 -5.67 12.32 12.28
C ASN A 249 -4.44 11.43 12.57
N GLY A 250 -3.58 11.86 13.49
CA GLY A 250 -2.28 11.22 13.76
C GLY A 250 -1.31 11.23 12.59
N GLY A 251 -1.41 12.21 11.70
CA GLY A 251 -0.61 12.30 10.47
C GLY A 251 -1.08 11.34 9.37
N ARG A 252 -2.20 10.61 9.58
CA ARG A 252 -2.74 9.67 8.59
C ARG A 252 -3.52 10.41 7.52
N ALA A 253 -2.95 10.45 6.32
CA ALA A 253 -3.51 11.15 5.18
C ALA A 253 -3.18 10.42 3.86
N PHE A 254 -4.00 10.66 2.85
CA PHE A 254 -3.67 10.35 1.45
C PHE A 254 -2.95 11.55 0.81
N PRO A 255 -2.10 11.35 -0.21
CA PRO A 255 -1.93 10.12 -0.98
C PRO A 255 -0.97 9.08 -0.36
N SER A 256 -0.20 9.44 0.67
CA SER A 256 1.04 8.76 1.04
C SER A 256 0.93 7.52 1.95
N SER A 257 -0.24 6.97 2.26
CA SER A 257 -0.33 6.07 3.43
C SER A 257 -0.57 4.57 3.14
N LEU A 258 0.55 3.86 3.11
CA LEU A 258 0.70 2.49 3.63
C LEU A 258 0.43 2.49 5.14
N VAL A 259 -0.82 2.67 5.56
CA VAL A 259 -1.22 2.66 6.98
C VAL A 259 -1.76 1.29 7.39
N ASP A 260 -0.86 0.32 7.58
CA ASP A 260 -1.24 -1.01 8.09
C ASP A 260 -1.11 -1.20 9.60
N SER A 261 -0.46 -0.28 10.34
CA SER A 261 -0.40 -0.40 11.80
C SER A 261 -1.15 0.72 12.49
N ALA A 262 -1.67 0.45 13.69
CA ALA A 262 -2.44 1.34 14.55
C ALA A 262 -1.65 2.51 15.16
N GLU A 263 -0.40 2.75 14.76
CA GLU A 263 0.38 3.89 15.23
C GLU A 263 0.89 4.72 14.06
N GLY A 264 0.48 5.99 14.03
CA GLY A 264 1.09 6.94 13.11
C GLY A 264 2.53 7.14 13.54
N HIS A 265 3.49 6.62 12.78
CA HIS A 265 4.88 6.95 12.98
C HIS A 265 5.34 7.92 11.89
N GLN A 266 5.15 9.21 12.16
CA GLN A 266 6.04 10.29 11.70
C GLN A 266 7.27 10.36 12.62
N GLY A 267 7.78 9.22 13.08
CA GLY A 267 8.97 9.12 13.91
C GLY A 267 9.87 8.07 13.29
N ASN A 268 11.10 8.46 12.96
CA ASN A 268 12.19 7.53 12.70
C ASN A 268 12.12 6.39 13.73
N ALA A 269 12.05 5.14 13.28
CA ALA A 269 12.28 4.01 14.18
C ALA A 269 13.75 4.07 14.62
N THR A 270 14.02 4.77 15.71
CA THR A 270 15.35 4.79 16.33
C THR A 270 15.54 3.45 17.01
N ALA A 271 16.18 2.49 16.34
CA ALA A 271 16.67 1.30 17.01
C ALA A 271 17.75 1.73 18.01
N LEU A 272 17.39 1.85 19.29
CA LEU A 272 18.36 2.07 20.36
C LEU A 272 19.15 0.78 20.57
N TYR A 273 20.35 0.72 20.00
CA TYR A 273 21.29 -0.35 20.31
C TYR A 273 22.10 0.07 21.55
N SER A 274 22.20 -0.83 22.54
CA SER A 274 23.11 -0.65 23.67
C SER A 274 24.22 -1.67 23.53
N LEU A 275 25.45 -1.20 23.34
CA LEU A 275 26.63 -2.06 23.35
C LEU A 275 27.16 -2.12 24.78
N SER A 276 27.34 -3.33 25.30
CA SER A 276 27.94 -3.53 26.62
C SER A 276 29.14 -4.46 26.52
N ASP A 277 30.24 -4.09 27.16
CA ASP A 277 31.36 -5.00 27.35
C ASP A 277 31.01 -6.12 28.34
N ALA A 278 31.91 -7.11 28.47
CA ALA A 278 31.73 -8.24 29.37
C ALA A 278 31.71 -7.84 30.87
N SER A 279 32.12 -6.62 31.20
CA SER A 279 32.10 -6.03 32.54
C SER A 279 30.81 -5.24 32.84
N GLY A 280 29.87 -5.16 31.90
CA GLY A 280 28.59 -4.46 32.08
C GLY A 280 28.67 -2.95 31.88
N ASN A 281 29.77 -2.44 31.33
CA ASN A 281 29.92 -1.03 31.03
C ASN A 281 29.13 -0.70 29.75
N THR A 282 28.17 0.22 29.84
CA THR A 282 27.27 0.56 28.72
C THR A 282 27.78 1.77 27.95
N GLY A 283 28.20 1.58 26.71
CA GLY A 283 28.38 2.66 25.74
C GLY A 283 27.10 2.80 24.92
N THR A 284 26.39 3.91 25.09
CA THR A 284 25.29 4.29 24.17
C THR A 284 25.90 5.10 23.04
N SER A 285 25.98 4.54 21.84
CA SER A 285 26.13 5.35 20.64
C SER A 285 24.79 5.34 19.91
N GLU A 286 24.29 6.52 19.56
CA GLU A 286 23.15 6.64 18.66
C GLU A 286 23.70 6.67 17.23
N SER A 287 23.31 5.71 16.39
CA SER A 287 23.52 5.79 14.94
C SER A 287 22.15 5.80 14.30
N ASN A 288 21.86 6.86 13.56
CA ASN A 288 20.68 6.94 12.70
C ASN A 288 20.89 5.97 11.54
N ILE A 289 20.39 4.74 11.68
CA ILE A 289 20.29 3.81 10.55
C ILE A 289 18.94 4.08 9.89
N PRO A 290 18.88 4.62 8.66
CA PRO A 290 17.62 4.77 7.95
C PRO A 290 17.00 3.38 7.74
N ALA A 291 15.74 3.24 8.12
CA ALA A 291 14.96 2.04 7.80
C ALA A 291 14.84 1.94 6.27
N LEU A 292 15.62 1.05 5.65
CA LEU A 292 15.42 0.65 4.27
C LEU A 292 14.22 -0.30 4.23
N TYR A 293 13.02 0.27 4.16
CA TYR A 293 11.85 -0.43 3.65
C TYR A 293 11.43 0.25 2.36
N ASP A 294 12.08 -0.14 1.26
CA ASP A 294 11.54 0.03 -0.08
C ASP A 294 11.30 -1.39 -0.62
N GLY A 295 10.08 -1.70 -1.03
CA GLY A 295 9.66 -3.03 -1.52
C GLY A 295 10.29 -3.43 -2.86
N ASP A 296 11.37 -2.76 -3.26
CA ASP A 296 12.10 -2.97 -4.49
C ASP A 296 13.17 -4.05 -4.29
N ARG A 297 12.96 -5.22 -4.92
CA ARG A 297 13.98 -6.29 -4.98
C ARG A 297 15.20 -5.93 -5.84
N SER A 298 15.37 -4.68 -6.28
CA SER A 298 16.42 -4.30 -7.21
C SER A 298 17.34 -3.14 -6.80
N GLN A 299 17.20 -2.55 -5.61
CA GLN A 299 18.12 -1.47 -5.20
C GLN A 299 19.33 -1.98 -4.43
N THR A 300 20.48 -2.03 -5.10
CA THR A 300 21.81 -2.11 -4.51
C THR A 300 22.17 -0.76 -3.87
N GLY A 301 21.58 -0.45 -2.72
CA GLY A 301 22.04 0.64 -1.86
C GLY A 301 23.31 0.21 -1.11
N THR A 302 24.28 1.11 -0.99
CA THR A 302 25.52 0.86 -0.23
C THR A 302 25.19 0.67 1.26
N PRO A 303 25.51 -0.48 1.88
CA PRO A 303 25.10 -0.78 3.25
C PRO A 303 25.81 0.12 4.28
N ALA A 304 25.09 0.48 5.36
CA ALA A 304 25.64 1.17 6.52
C ALA A 304 26.58 0.21 7.28
N LEU A 305 27.88 0.55 7.30
CA LEU A 305 28.92 -0.29 7.88
C LEU A 305 29.01 -0.05 9.40
N VAL A 306 28.66 -1.03 10.22
CA VAL A 306 28.89 -0.98 11.67
C VAL A 306 30.07 -1.89 12.02
N SER A 307 31.27 -1.28 12.10
CA SER A 307 32.49 -1.94 12.56
C SER A 307 32.49 -2.03 14.09
N THR A 308 32.49 -3.24 14.64
CA THR A 308 32.53 -3.48 16.09
C THR A 308 33.72 -4.39 16.44
N ALA A 309 34.93 -3.86 16.28
CA ALA A 309 36.16 -4.64 16.46
C ALA A 309 36.42 -5.13 17.90
N ALA A 310 35.58 -4.84 18.90
CA ALA A 310 35.92 -5.12 20.31
C ALA A 310 34.79 -5.58 21.26
N LEU A 311 33.54 -5.78 20.82
CA LEU A 311 32.42 -5.96 21.76
C LEU A 311 31.73 -7.34 21.63
N PRO A 312 31.54 -8.08 22.74
CA PRO A 312 31.08 -9.49 22.72
C PRO A 312 29.55 -9.68 22.69
N VAL A 313 28.77 -8.61 22.91
CA VAL A 313 27.31 -8.67 23.04
C VAL A 313 26.64 -7.56 22.26
N VAL A 314 25.63 -7.93 21.46
CA VAL A 314 24.74 -6.98 20.77
C VAL A 314 23.32 -7.19 21.28
N ARG A 315 22.70 -6.11 21.77
CA ARG A 315 21.29 -6.08 22.19
C ARG A 315 20.49 -5.14 21.32
N ILE A 316 19.36 -5.63 20.86
CA ILE A 316 18.37 -4.86 20.12
C ILE A 316 17.08 -4.88 20.93
N ARG A 317 16.56 -3.70 21.29
CA ARG A 317 15.26 -3.56 21.97
C ARG A 317 14.25 -2.99 20.99
N PHE A 318 13.02 -3.48 21.06
CA PHE A 318 11.89 -2.97 20.31
C PHE A 318 10.95 -2.19 21.24
N PRO A 319 10.18 -1.23 20.69
CA PRO A 319 9.05 -0.63 21.40
C PRO A 319 8.08 -1.70 21.89
N GLU A 320 7.47 -1.46 23.05
CA GLU A 320 6.55 -2.40 23.69
C GLU A 320 5.29 -2.57 22.84
N GLY A 321 4.97 -3.81 22.43
CA GLY A 321 3.77 -4.13 21.65
C GLY A 321 3.99 -4.44 20.16
N GLU A 322 5.20 -4.28 19.62
CA GLU A 322 5.51 -4.58 18.21
C GLU A 322 5.79 -6.08 17.96
N ARG A 323 5.28 -6.61 16.85
CA ARG A 323 5.65 -7.92 16.30
C ARG A 323 6.49 -7.68 15.05
N ALA A 324 7.72 -8.15 15.04
CA ALA A 324 8.61 -7.96 13.89
C ALA A 324 9.27 -9.29 13.48
N PHE A 325 9.49 -9.45 12.17
CA PHE A 325 10.26 -10.56 11.61
C PHE A 325 11.64 -10.05 11.24
N PHE A 326 12.65 -10.88 11.46
CA PHE A 326 14.03 -10.49 11.27
C PHE A 326 14.78 -11.52 10.43
N GLY A 327 15.50 -11.03 9.42
CA GLY A 327 16.61 -11.74 8.80
C GLY A 327 17.91 -11.06 9.20
N PHE A 328 18.93 -11.84 9.57
CA PHE A 328 20.27 -11.33 9.88
C PHE A 328 21.27 -11.92 8.91
N VAL A 329 22.08 -11.08 8.26
CA VAL A 329 23.19 -11.56 7.44
C VAL A 329 24.50 -11.37 8.20
N PHE A 330 25.16 -12.48 8.51
CA PHE A 330 26.48 -12.48 9.11
C PHE A 330 27.52 -12.78 8.04
N GLN A 331 28.55 -11.94 7.88
CA GLN A 331 29.70 -12.27 7.04
C GLN A 331 30.97 -12.26 7.90
N SER A 332 31.49 -13.44 8.20
CA SER A 332 32.78 -13.59 8.86
C SER A 332 33.76 -14.31 7.94
N ASN A 333 34.99 -13.80 7.90
CA ASN A 333 36.15 -14.45 7.28
C ASN A 333 36.80 -15.50 8.20
N VAL A 334 36.25 -15.71 9.41
CA VAL A 334 36.70 -16.70 10.39
C VAL A 334 35.50 -17.50 10.85
N GLN A 335 35.67 -18.81 11.09
CA GLN A 335 34.60 -19.61 11.68
C GLN A 335 34.27 -19.08 13.07
N THR A 336 33.08 -18.48 13.23
CA THR A 336 32.62 -17.95 14.51
C THR A 336 31.34 -18.63 14.95
N THR A 337 31.27 -18.87 16.26
CA THR A 337 30.16 -19.51 16.93
C THR A 337 29.39 -18.46 17.71
N TRP A 338 28.10 -18.35 17.42
CA TRP A 338 27.21 -17.41 18.07
C TRP A 338 26.09 -18.13 18.79
N SER A 339 25.80 -17.67 20.00
CA SER A 339 24.60 -18.02 20.73
C SER A 339 23.62 -16.85 20.66
N TYR A 340 22.32 -17.11 20.50
CA TYR A 340 21.28 -16.07 20.60
C TYR A 340 20.19 -16.45 21.60
N ARG A 341 19.57 -15.46 22.23
CA ARG A 341 18.36 -15.63 23.05
C ARG A 341 17.39 -14.49 22.82
N ILE A 342 16.12 -14.75 23.10
CA ILE A 342 15.02 -13.82 22.82
C ILE A 342 14.36 -13.44 24.13
N ARG A 343 14.04 -12.15 24.29
CA ARG A 343 13.21 -11.66 25.38
C ARG A 343 11.77 -11.62 24.91
N LYS A 344 10.86 -12.16 25.70
CA LYS A 344 9.42 -12.09 25.44
C LYS A 344 8.70 -11.74 26.73
N ASP A 345 7.78 -10.77 26.66
CA ASP A 345 7.01 -10.28 27.80
C ASP A 345 7.92 -9.87 28.97
N GLY A 346 9.05 -9.22 28.63
CA GLY A 346 10.04 -8.80 29.61
C GLY A 346 10.96 -9.90 30.18
N VAL A 347 10.82 -11.16 29.76
CA VAL A 347 11.62 -12.30 30.27
C VAL A 347 12.55 -12.86 29.20
N TRP A 348 13.83 -13.04 29.52
CA TRP A 348 14.79 -13.68 28.61
C TRP A 348 14.61 -15.19 28.59
N GLY A 349 14.45 -15.76 27.39
CA GLY A 349 14.51 -17.20 27.17
C GLY A 349 15.93 -17.76 27.34
N SER A 350 16.03 -19.10 27.30
CA SER A 350 17.31 -19.80 27.20
C SER A 350 18.03 -19.47 25.90
N TRP A 351 19.33 -19.70 25.82
CA TRP A 351 20.07 -19.63 24.57
C TRP A 351 19.53 -20.68 23.60
N LEU A 352 19.02 -20.23 22.44
CA LEU A 352 18.15 -21.02 21.56
C LEU A 352 18.89 -21.75 20.44
N GLY A 353 20.16 -21.45 20.21
CA GLY A 353 20.94 -22.16 19.20
C GLY A 353 22.34 -21.61 19.01
N THR A 354 23.17 -22.44 18.39
CA THR A 354 24.55 -22.15 18.02
C THR A 354 24.65 -21.98 16.51
N VAL A 355 25.17 -20.85 16.06
CA VAL A 355 25.29 -20.52 14.64
C VAL A 355 26.77 -20.49 14.27
N ASN A 356 27.19 -21.37 13.36
CA ASN A 356 28.54 -21.40 12.81
C ASN A 356 28.55 -20.71 11.44
N THR A 357 29.34 -19.65 11.28
CA THR A 357 29.47 -18.93 10.01
C THR A 357 30.84 -19.15 9.39
N SER A 358 30.89 -19.82 8.24
CA SER A 358 32.00 -19.70 7.29
C SER A 358 31.41 -19.34 5.93
N GLY A 359 31.47 -18.06 5.54
CA GLY A 359 31.09 -17.63 4.19
C GLY A 359 29.61 -17.71 3.78
N ASP A 360 28.70 -18.16 4.66
CA ASP A 360 27.29 -18.36 4.32
C ASP A 360 26.34 -17.31 4.89
N THR A 361 25.37 -16.90 4.07
CA THR A 361 24.20 -16.11 4.44
C THR A 361 23.22 -16.97 5.24
N ILE A 362 23.01 -16.64 6.51
CA ILE A 362 21.98 -17.29 7.31
C ILE A 362 20.65 -16.57 7.11
N ARG A 363 19.60 -17.32 6.80
CA ARG A 363 18.22 -16.84 6.91
C ARG A 363 17.60 -17.59 8.09
N SER A 364 17.49 -16.94 9.24
CA SER A 364 16.79 -17.56 10.38
C SER A 364 15.28 -17.47 10.21
N ASN A 365 14.57 -18.46 10.74
CA ASN A 365 13.11 -18.48 10.76
C ASN A 365 12.55 -17.38 11.68
N ALA A 366 11.32 -16.97 11.39
CA ALA A 366 10.55 -15.99 12.14
C ALA A 366 10.59 -16.23 13.65
N PHE A 367 10.85 -15.17 14.44
CA PHE A 367 10.77 -15.22 15.89
C PHE A 367 9.80 -14.17 16.44
N LYS A 368 9.24 -14.44 17.63
CA LYS A 368 8.30 -13.55 18.31
C LYS A 368 8.87 -13.15 19.68
N GLY A 369 9.21 -11.86 19.86
CA GLY A 369 9.70 -11.31 21.13
C GLY A 369 10.07 -9.82 21.05
N ASP A 370 10.30 -9.20 22.20
CA ASP A 370 10.45 -7.74 22.39
C ASP A 370 11.94 -7.30 22.46
N ALA A 371 12.86 -8.25 22.55
CA ALA A 371 14.29 -8.00 22.36
C ALA A 371 15.02 -9.27 21.89
N ILE A 372 16.15 -9.10 21.21
CA ILE A 372 17.08 -10.19 20.90
C ILE A 372 18.48 -9.83 21.40
N GLU A 373 19.17 -10.83 21.94
CA GLU A 373 20.56 -10.72 22.37
C GLU A 373 21.40 -11.77 21.67
N PHE A 374 22.48 -11.30 21.06
CA PHE A 374 23.52 -12.14 20.49
C PHE A 374 24.73 -12.12 21.42
N ARG A 375 25.25 -13.29 21.72
CA ARG A 375 26.52 -13.46 22.41
C ARG A 375 27.47 -14.22 21.53
N ARG A 376 28.69 -13.72 21.49
CA ARG A 376 29.78 -14.36 20.78
C ARG A 376 30.55 -15.28 21.71
N ASP A 377 30.87 -16.48 21.22
CA ASP A 377 31.57 -17.48 22.02
C ASP A 377 33.11 -17.44 21.84
N ASN A 378 33.67 -16.78 20.79
CA ASN A 378 35.12 -16.67 20.52
C ASN A 378 35.59 -15.34 19.86
N TYR A 379 36.78 -14.81 20.21
CA TYR A 379 37.28 -13.43 19.91
C TYR A 379 38.13 -13.26 18.62
N SER A 380 37.56 -12.76 17.53
CA SER A 380 38.29 -12.20 16.36
C SER A 380 37.51 -11.01 15.74
N ALA A 381 38.07 -10.17 14.87
CA ALA A 381 37.32 -9.01 14.33
C ALA A 381 36.13 -9.43 13.41
N PHE A 382 35.06 -8.63 13.35
CA PHE A 382 33.87 -8.89 12.52
C PHE A 382 33.20 -7.58 12.04
N ASN A 383 32.48 -7.66 10.91
CA ASN A 383 31.65 -6.59 10.34
C ASN A 383 30.22 -7.11 10.13
N MET A 384 29.21 -6.38 10.63
CA MET A 384 27.80 -6.68 10.37
C MET A 384 27.34 -5.87 9.17
N TYR A 385 26.78 -6.53 8.15
CA TYR A 385 26.55 -5.89 6.84
C TYR A 385 25.09 -5.59 6.51
N GLU A 386 24.10 -6.16 7.21
CA GLU A 386 22.69 -5.95 6.84
C GLU A 386 21.72 -6.13 8.02
N PHE A 387 20.77 -5.19 8.14
CA PHE A 387 19.58 -5.30 8.98
C PHE A 387 18.37 -4.96 8.12
N ALA A 388 17.54 -5.96 7.82
CA ALA A 388 16.27 -5.76 7.13
C ALA A 388 15.14 -6.35 8.01
N PRO A 389 14.35 -5.52 8.70
CA PRO A 389 13.12 -5.99 9.29
C PRO A 389 12.19 -6.38 8.14
N PHE A 390 11.72 -7.62 8.12
CA PHE A 390 10.65 -8.04 7.24
C PHE A 390 9.36 -7.98 8.06
N TYR A 391 8.29 -7.44 7.50
CA TYR A 391 6.96 -7.63 8.04
C TYR A 391 6.27 -8.64 7.14
N ARG A 392 5.80 -9.75 7.71
CA ARG A 392 5.03 -10.76 6.99
C ARG A 392 3.74 -11.00 7.76
N ASP A 393 2.62 -11.05 7.05
CA ASP A 393 1.32 -11.41 7.63
C ASP A 393 1.33 -12.80 8.27
#